data_AF-A0AA96Y6G2-F1
#
_entry.id   AF-A0AA96Y6G2-F1
#
_cell.length_a   1.000
_cell.length_b   1.000
_cell.length_c   1.000
_cell.angle_alpha   90.00
_cell.angle_beta   90.00
_cell.angle_gamma   90.00
#
_symmetry.space_group_name_H-M   'P 1'
#
loop_
_entity.id
_entity.type
_entity.pdbx_description
1 polymer ?
#
loop_
_entity_poly.entity_id
_entity_poly.type
_entity_poly.pdbx_seq_one_letter_code
_entity_poly.pdbx_strand_id
1 'polypeptide(L)' 'MAVKKGDVVRVVREKLENSLEAAASDTRFPSYIFETKGEVLDARGDYLLVQFGHVPTPNMWLRADQLEKFE' A
#
# COMPACT_ATOMS: atom_id res chain seq x y z
N MET A 1 9.03 12.42 1.53
CA MET A 1 9.19 12.15 2.98
C MET A 1 9.03 10.65 3.20
N ALA A 2 9.77 10.04 4.12
CA ALA A 2 9.57 8.62 4.44
C ALA A 2 8.18 8.42 5.06
N VAL A 3 7.44 7.44 4.56
CA VAL A 3 6.13 7.01 5.09
C VAL A 3 6.35 6.35 6.45
N LYS A 4 5.49 6.67 7.42
CA LYS A 4 5.54 6.13 8.79
C LYS A 4 4.17 5.61 9.21
N LYS A 5 4.15 4.86 10.32
CA LYS A 5 2.91 4.46 10.99
C LYS A 5 2.02 5.68 11.27
N GLY A 6 0.73 5.57 10.97
CA GLY A 6 -0.27 6.63 11.09
C GLY A 6 -0.34 7.58 9.90
N ASP A 7 0.55 7.47 8.90
CA ASP A 7 0.40 8.23 7.65
C ASP A 7 -0.76 7.68 6.81
N VAL A 8 -1.41 8.59 6.09
CA VAL A 8 -2.37 8.25 5.03
C VAL A 8 -1.62 8.16 3.71
N VAL A 9 -1.83 7.08 2.97
CA VAL A 9 -1.06 6.69 1.79
C VAL A 9 -1.93 6.19 0.65
N ARG A 10 -1.33 6.14 -0.54
CA ARG A 10 -1.75 5.31 -1.68
C ARG A 10 -0.57 4.53 -2.23
N VAL A 11 -0.86 3.48 -2.99
CA VAL A 11 0.14 2.69 -3.69
C VAL A 11 0.61 3.43 -4.94
N VAL A 12 1.92 3.38 -5.19
CA VAL A 12 2.54 3.79 -6.44
C VAL A 12 2.54 2.61 -7.40
N ARG A 13 1.69 2.67 -8.43
CA ARG A 13 1.48 1.59 -9.42
C ARG A 13 2.78 1.02 -9.99
N GLU A 14 3.64 1.88 -10.49
CA GLU A 14 4.90 1.49 -11.17
C GLU A 14 5.83 0.67 -10.28
N LYS A 15 5.79 0.92 -8.97
CA LYS A 15 6.63 0.23 -7.97
C LYS A 15 6.02 -1.05 -7.45
N LEU A 16 4.70 -1.20 -7.53
CA LEU A 16 4.00 -2.44 -7.18
C LEU A 16 4.08 -3.44 -8.34
N GLU A 17 3.80 -3.03 -9.58
CA GLU A 17 3.64 -3.95 -10.73
C GLU A 17 4.87 -4.83 -11.03
N ASN A 18 6.08 -4.37 -10.68
CA ASN A 18 7.33 -5.11 -10.89
C ASN A 18 7.94 -5.70 -9.60
N SER A 19 7.13 -5.85 -8.55
CA SER A 19 7.61 -6.26 -7.23
C SER A 19 7.32 -7.74 -6.90
N LEU A 20 7.93 -8.22 -5.81
CA LEU A 20 7.63 -9.56 -5.29
C LEU A 20 6.18 -9.67 -4.80
N GLU A 21 5.64 -8.58 -4.24
CA GLU A 21 4.27 -8.50 -3.73
C GLU A 21 3.24 -8.61 -4.86
N ALA A 22 3.58 -8.17 -6.09
CA ALA A 22 2.73 -8.39 -7.25
C ALA A 22 2.55 -9.88 -7.59
N ALA A 23 3.56 -10.72 -7.37
CA ALA A 23 3.47 -12.15 -7.63
C ALA A 23 2.49 -12.89 -6.70
N ALA A 24 2.14 -12.29 -5.55
CA ALA A 24 1.17 -12.85 -4.61
C ALA A 24 -0.30 -12.50 -4.97
N SER A 25 -0.50 -11.59 -5.91
CA SER A 25 -1.81 -11.04 -6.28
C SER A 25 -2.17 -11.37 -7.73
N ASP A 26 -3.41 -11.07 -8.12
CA ASP A 26 -3.79 -11.06 -9.53
C ASP A 26 -3.00 -9.98 -10.28
N THR A 27 -2.66 -10.25 -11.54
CA THR A 27 -2.09 -9.29 -12.50
C THR A 27 -2.90 -8.00 -12.65
N ARG A 28 -4.21 -8.02 -12.36
CA ARG A 28 -5.08 -6.84 -12.40
C ARG A 28 -5.32 -6.30 -11.01
N PHE A 29 -4.55 -5.27 -10.64
CA PHE A 29 -4.75 -4.59 -9.36
C PHE A 29 -6.07 -3.79 -9.33
N PRO A 30 -6.82 -3.85 -8.22
CA PRO A 30 -8.04 -3.08 -8.06
C PRO A 30 -7.72 -1.58 -7.90
N SER A 31 -8.53 -0.69 -8.47
CA SER A 31 -8.21 0.75 -8.52
C SER A 31 -8.14 1.42 -7.14
N TYR A 32 -8.86 0.88 -6.15
CA TYR A 32 -8.98 1.50 -4.83
C TYR A 32 -7.64 1.68 -4.11
N ILE A 33 -6.64 0.80 -4.33
CA ILE A 33 -5.33 0.92 -3.68
C ILE A 33 -4.51 2.11 -4.21
N PHE A 34 -4.85 2.61 -5.40
CA PHE A 34 -4.19 3.74 -6.04
C PHE A 34 -4.98 5.05 -5.85
N GLU A 35 -6.31 4.96 -5.85
CA GLU A 35 -7.17 6.15 -5.92
C GLU A 35 -7.74 6.58 -4.56
N THR A 36 -7.69 5.72 -3.55
CA THR A 36 -8.31 5.97 -2.25
C THR A 36 -7.31 5.97 -1.10
N LYS A 37 -7.75 6.49 0.05
CA LYS A 37 -6.94 6.63 1.26
C LYS A 37 -6.72 5.26 1.91
N GLY A 38 -5.45 4.91 2.11
CA GLY A 38 -5.03 3.82 2.99
C GLY A 38 -4.35 4.35 4.24
N GLU A 39 -4.53 3.69 5.39
CA GLU A 39 -3.87 4.04 6.65
C GLU A 39 -2.77 3.04 7.00
N VAL A 40 -1.59 3.52 7.39
CA VAL A 40 -0.50 2.67 7.86
C VAL A 40 -0.71 2.29 9.33
N LEU A 41 -1.04 1.03 9.60
CA LEU A 41 -1.35 0.52 10.94
C LEU A 41 -0.11 0.00 11.70
N ASP A 42 0.85 -0.59 10.98
CA ASP A 42 2.06 -1.17 11.57
C ASP A 42 3.27 -1.04 10.64
N ALA A 43 4.47 -1.16 11.21
CA ALA A 43 5.73 -1.09 10.49
C ALA A 43 6.70 -2.17 11.00
N ARG A 44 7.27 -2.95 10.07
CA ARG A 44 8.26 -4.01 10.35
C ARG A 44 9.40 -3.95 9.34
N GLY A 45 10.53 -3.40 9.76
CA GLY A 45 11.64 -3.14 8.85
C GLY A 45 11.20 -2.22 7.71
N ASP A 46 11.39 -2.67 6.48
CA ASP A 46 11.01 -1.93 5.26
C ASP A 46 9.54 -2.13 4.85
N TYR A 47 8.77 -2.92 5.60
CA TYR A 47 7.39 -3.25 5.29
C TYR A 47 6.41 -2.50 6.18
N LEU A 48 5.32 -2.04 5.58
CA LEU A 48 4.24 -1.31 6.22
C LEU A 48 2.93 -2.07 6.03
N LEU A 49 2.15 -2.22 7.11
CA LEU A 49 0.83 -2.80 7.07
C LEU A 49 -0.18 -1.69 6.78
N VAL A 50 -0.82 -1.76 5.61
CA VAL A 50 -1.77 -0.76 5.14
C VAL A 50 -3.19 -1.30 5.17
N GLN A 51 -4.12 -0.51 5.70
CA GLN A 51 -5.55 -0.76 5.61
C GLN A 51 -6.19 0.20 4.62
N PHE A 52 -6.82 -0.32 3.58
CA PHE A 52 -7.57 0.47 2.60
C PHE A 52 -9.05 0.52 3.00
N GLY A 53 -9.44 1.57 3.71
CA GLY A 53 -10.78 1.69 4.31
C GLY A 53 -11.94 1.86 3.31
N HIS A 54 -11.65 2.08 2.02
CA HIS A 54 -12.70 2.24 1.00
C HIS A 54 -13.48 0.93 0.73
N VAL A 55 -12.82 -0.22 0.84
CA VAL A 55 -13.41 -1.55 0.63
C VAL A 55 -13.07 -2.42 1.83
N PRO A 56 -14.03 -3.16 2.43
CA PRO A 56 -13.79 -3.99 3.61
C PRO A 56 -12.96 -5.25 3.28
N THR A 57 -11.68 -5.04 3.01
CA THR A 57 -10.70 -6.06 2.62
C THR A 57 -9.64 -6.23 3.71
N PRO A 58 -8.96 -7.38 3.76
CA PRO A 58 -7.84 -7.58 4.67
C PRO A 58 -6.74 -6.54 4.45
N ASN A 59 -6.01 -6.24 5.54
CA ASN A 59 -4.85 -5.36 5.48
C ASN A 59 -3.72 -5.99 4.66
N MET A 60 -2.91 -5.17 4.02
CA MET A 60 -1.85 -5.61 3.11
C MET A 60 -0.48 -5.16 3.60
N TRP A 61 0.50 -6.06 3.57
CA TRP A 61 1.90 -5.70 3.78
C TRP A 61 2.51 -5.25 2.46
N LEU A 62 3.02 -4.02 2.43
CA LEU A 62 3.66 -3.42 1.27
C LEU A 62 5.01 -2.83 1.68
N ARG A 63 5.96 -2.75 0.74
CA ARG A 63 7.23 -2.09 1.02
C ARG A 63 7.03 -0.58 1.08
N ALA A 64 7.79 0.08 1.95
CA ALA A 64 7.67 1.52 2.15
C ALA A 64 7.97 2.34 0.88
N ASP A 65 8.77 1.80 -0.04
CA ASP A 65 9.07 2.44 -1.32
C ASP A 65 7.90 2.42 -2.30
N GLN A 66 6.98 1.45 -2.18
CA GLN A 66 5.75 1.31 -2.98
C GLN A 66 4.65 2.28 -2.56
N LEU A 67 4.85 3.03 -1.49
CA LEU A 67 3.83 3.89 -0.89
C LEU A 67 4.23 5.35 -1.01
N GLU A 68 3.24 6.20 -1.25
CA GLU A 68 3.37 7.65 -1.17
C GLU A 68 2.27 8.24 -0.31
N LYS A 69 2.54 9.42 0.28
CA LYS A 69 1.55 10.12 1.09
C LYS A 69 0.37 10.54 0.23
N PHE A 70 -0.83 10.34 0.75
CA PHE A 70 -2.07 10.79 0.12
C PHE A 70 -2.32 12.25 0.53
N GLU A 71 -2.28 13.18 -0.44
CA GLU A 71 -2.68 14.58 -0.24
C GLU A 71 -4.21 14.75 -0.28
#